data_AF-A0A2W7ICD8-F1
#
_entry.id   AF-A0A2W7ICD8-F1
#
_cell.length_a   1.000
_cell.length_b   1.000
_cell.length_c   1.000
_cell.angle_alpha   90.00
_cell.angle_beta   90.00
_cell.angle_gamma   90.00
#
_symmetry.space_group_name_H-M   'P 1'
#
loop_
_entity.id
_entity.type
_entity.pdbx_description
1 polymer ?
#
loop_
_entity_poly.entity_id
_entity_poly.type
_entity_poly.pdbx_seq_one_letter_code
_entity_poly.pdbx_strand_id
1 'polypeptide(L)'
;MSLGGVELDFEERSFNFSMEQSAILPHDTSVQPASTLTASLNAASTLPIVGVMGGEFFQEVNAEMYPLKNGSFNALAVVLVDQV
;
A
#
# COMPACT_ATOMS: atom_id res chain seq x y z
N MET A 1 -6.10 4.40 -0.98
CA MET A 1 -4.80 4.23 -0.30
C MET A 1 -4.47 2.75 -0.26
N SER A 2 -3.20 2.39 -0.19
CA SER A 2 -2.75 1.01 -0.05
C SER A 2 -1.62 0.89 0.96
N LEU A 3 -1.56 -0.25 1.63
CA LEU A 3 -0.44 -0.68 2.46
C LEU A 3 0.07 -2.00 1.90
N GLY A 4 1.37 -2.06 1.61
CA GLY A 4 2.07 -3.31 1.29
C GLY A 4 3.11 -3.60 2.36
N GLY A 5 3.18 -4.83 2.83
CA GLY A 5 4.22 -5.33 3.71
C GLY A 5 4.94 -6.50 3.04
N VAL A 6 6.25 -6.58 3.20
CA VAL A 6 7.06 -7.66 2.65
C VAL A 6 8.11 -8.14 3.64
N GLU A 7 8.26 -9.47 3.74
CA GLU A 7 9.42 -10.14 4.32
C GLU A 7 10.38 -10.51 3.19
N LEU A 8 11.65 -10.15 3.31
CA LEU A 8 12.64 -10.36 2.26
C LEU A 8 13.67 -11.42 2.67
N ASP A 9 13.69 -12.55 1.96
CA ASP A 9 14.75 -13.54 2.08
C ASP A 9 15.79 -13.35 0.98
N PHE A 10 16.94 -12.77 1.34
CA PHE A 10 18.01 -12.52 0.40
C PHE A 10 18.81 -13.79 0.04
N GLU A 11 18.87 -14.79 0.92
CA GLU A 11 19.62 -16.03 0.71
C GLU A 11 18.86 -16.96 -0.24
N GLU A 12 17.58 -17.18 0.04
CA GLU A 12 16.70 -18.00 -0.81
C GLU A 12 16.18 -17.22 -2.02
N ARG A 13 16.40 -15.90 -2.07
CA ARG A 13 15.90 -14.98 -3.11
C ARG A 13 14.39 -15.05 -3.25
N SER A 14 13.71 -15.13 -2.11
CA SER A 14 12.27 -15.23 -2.02
C SER A 14 11.72 -14.07 -1.20
N PHE A 15 10.41 -13.87 -1.26
CA PHE A 15 9.75 -12.88 -0.44
C PHE A 15 8.33 -13.34 -0.10
N ASN A 16 7.85 -12.95 1.07
CA ASN A 16 6.45 -13.09 1.45
C ASN A 16 5.82 -11.69 1.45
N PHE A 17 4.75 -11.50 0.68
CA PHE A 17 4.13 -10.20 0.47
C PHE A 17 2.65 -10.25 0.83
N SER A 18 2.20 -9.20 1.52
CA SER A 18 0.79 -8.97 1.84
C SER A 18 0.43 -7.51 1.58
N MET A 19 -0.80 -7.28 1.12
CA MET A 19 -1.27 -5.94 0.79
C MET A 19 -2.76 -5.81 1.06
N GLU A 20 -3.15 -4.61 1.49
CA GLU A 20 -4.54 -4.20 1.55
C GLU A 20 -4.71 -2.82 0.91
N GLN A 21 -5.86 -2.62 0.25
CA GLN A 21 -6.23 -1.36 -0.38
C GLN A 21 -7.58 -0.90 0.17
N SER A 22 -7.69 0.40 0.44
CA SER A 22 -8.97 1.03 0.77
C SER A 22 -9.88 1.05 -0.45
N ALA A 23 -11.17 1.24 -0.21
CA ALA A 23 -12.06 1.71 -1.27
C ALA A 23 -11.56 3.03 -1.88
N ILE A 24 -12.03 3.35 -3.09
CA ILE A 24 -11.84 4.67 -3.68
C ILE A 24 -12.65 5.67 -2.86
N LEU A 25 -11.96 6.71 -2.38
CA LEU A 25 -12.58 7.77 -1.60
C LEU A 25 -12.99 8.92 -2.53
N PRO A 26 -14.15 9.56 -2.28
CA PRO A 26 -14.55 10.74 -3.05
C PRO A 26 -13.57 11.89 -2.81
N HIS A 27 -13.34 12.69 -3.84
CA HIS A 27 -12.54 13.91 -3.74
C HIS A 27 -13.41 15.10 -3.39
N ASP A 28 -13.90 15.13 -2.15
CA ASP A 28 -14.74 16.21 -1.62
C ASP A 28 -14.39 16.54 -0.16
N THR A 29 -15.20 17.36 0.49
CA THR A 29 -15.01 17.78 1.89
C THR A 29 -15.74 16.88 2.90
N SER A 30 -16.25 15.73 2.49
CA SER A 30 -16.95 14.80 3.38
C SER A 30 -15.96 14.17 4.36
N VAL A 31 -16.38 14.06 5.63
CA VAL A 31 -15.57 13.39 6.65
C VAL A 31 -15.63 11.89 6.41
N GLN A 32 -14.46 11.27 6.24
CA GLN A 32 -14.34 9.83 6.12
C GLN A 32 -14.12 9.21 7.51
N PRO A 33 -14.76 8.07 7.82
CA PRO A 33 -14.48 7.34 9.05
C PRO A 33 -13.04 6.82 9.06
N ALA A 34 -12.50 6.57 10.25
CA ALA A 34 -11.20 5.92 10.38
C ALA A 34 -11.23 4.54 9.72
N SER A 35 -10.16 4.22 8.99
CA SER A 35 -9.97 2.93 8.33
C SER A 35 -8.59 2.38 8.67
N THR A 36 -8.52 1.07 8.87
CA THR A 36 -7.27 0.35 9.13
C THR A 36 -6.93 -0.48 7.91
N LEU A 37 -5.67 -0.41 7.47
CA LEU A 37 -5.10 -1.31 6.46
C LEU A 37 -4.10 -2.23 7.15
N THR A 38 -4.11 -3.51 6.79
CA THR A 38 -3.33 -4.56 7.41
C THR A 38 -2.56 -5.34 6.35
N ALA A 39 -1.25 -5.47 6.54
CA ALA A 39 -0.42 -6.39 5.78
C ALA A 39 0.00 -7.54 6.71
N SER A 40 -0.62 -8.70 6.54
CA SER A 40 -0.39 -9.87 7.39
C SER A 40 0.83 -10.65 6.92
N LEU A 41 1.88 -10.62 7.73
CA LEU A 41 3.14 -11.34 7.52
C LEU A 41 3.30 -12.47 8.56
N ASN A 42 4.34 -13.29 8.43
CA ASN A 42 4.58 -14.37 9.39
C ASN A 42 4.92 -13.79 10.77
N ALA A 43 4.29 -14.37 11.80
CA ALA A 43 4.59 -14.00 13.18
C ALA A 43 6.04 -14.37 13.53
N ALA A 44 6.72 -13.48 14.27
CA ALA A 44 8.11 -13.67 14.72
C ALA A 44 9.09 -13.96 13.57
N SER A 45 8.91 -13.32 12.42
CA SER A 45 9.87 -13.36 11.31
C SER A 45 11.25 -12.91 11.77
N THR A 46 12.29 -13.57 11.28
CA THR A 46 13.70 -13.17 11.45
C THR A 46 14.26 -12.53 10.18
N LEU A 47 13.42 -12.32 9.16
CA LEU A 47 13.80 -11.68 7.91
C LEU A 47 13.60 -10.17 7.98
N PRO A 48 14.37 -9.38 7.21
CA PRO A 48 14.10 -7.95 7.04
C PRO A 48 12.67 -7.71 6.54
N ILE A 49 11.98 -6.76 7.18
CA ILE A 49 10.62 -6.37 6.82
C ILE A 49 10.63 -4.94 6.26
N VAL A 50 9.91 -4.74 5.15
CA VAL A 50 9.67 -3.42 4.58
C VAL A 50 8.17 -3.20 4.42
N GLY A 51 7.69 -2.06 4.91
CA GLY A 51 6.32 -1.59 4.71
C GLY A 51 6.29 -0.35 3.83
N VAL A 52 5.41 -0.36 2.83
CA VAL A 52 5.18 0.76 1.90
C VAL A 52 3.73 1.19 1.95
N MET A 53 3.50 2.50 1.93
CA MET A 53 2.16 3.09 1.82
C MET A 53 2.05 3.86 0.52
N GLY A 54 0.92 3.64 -0.17
CA GLY A 54 0.62 4.20 -1.48
C GLY A 54 -0.67 5.01 -1.52
N GLY A 55 -0.67 6.07 -2.31
CA GLY A 55 -1.86 6.76 -2.82
C GLY A 55 -2.02 6.50 -4.32
N GLU A 56 -3.25 6.36 -4.79
CA GLU A 56 -3.58 6.33 -6.21
C GLU A 56 -4.73 7.29 -6.46
N PHE A 57 -4.66 8.01 -7.57
CA PHE A 57 -5.67 8.97 -7.98
C PHE A 57 -6.47 8.41 -9.15
N PHE A 58 -7.76 8.68 -9.14
CA PHE A 58 -8.68 8.19 -10.15
C PHE A 58 -9.42 9.38 -10.76
N GLN A 59 -9.81 9.23 -12.03
CA GLN A 59 -10.74 10.11 -12.71
C GLN A 59 -12.00 9.32 -13.06
N GLU A 60 -13.16 9.92 -12.85
CA GLU A 60 -14.42 9.36 -13.30
C GLU A 60 -14.70 9.77 -14.75
N VAL A 61 -14.95 8.80 -15.62
CA VAL A 61 -15.35 9.02 -17.01
C VAL A 61 -16.53 8.10 -17.29
N ASN A 62 -17.68 8.68 -17.63
CA ASN A 62 -18.92 7.93 -17.90
C ASN A 62 -19.31 6.95 -16.76
N ALA A 63 -19.26 7.42 -15.50
CA ALA A 63 -19.55 6.63 -14.31
C ALA A 63 -18.58 5.47 -14.01
N GLU A 64 -17.39 5.48 -14.64
CA GLU A 64 -16.34 4.49 -14.40
C GLU A 64 -15.04 5.17 -13.96
N MET A 65 -14.38 4.57 -12.96
CA MET A 65 -13.18 5.12 -12.33
C MET A 65 -11.92 4.58 -12.99
N TYR A 66 -11.10 5.48 -13.54
CA TYR A 66 -9.85 5.15 -14.23
C TYR A 66 -8.64 5.69 -13.46
N PRO A 67 -7.59 4.88 -13.25
CA PRO A 67 -6.39 5.34 -12.57
C PRO A 67 -5.66 6.41 -13.41
N LEU A 68 -5.25 7.49 -12.76
CA LEU A 68 -4.49 8.59 -13.36
C LEU A 68 -2.99 8.24 -13.38
N LYS A 69 -2.50 7.78 -14.53
CA LYS A 69 -1.09 7.43 -14.74
C LYS A 69 -0.28 8.58 -15.33
N ASN A 70 -0.28 9.74 -14.68
CA ASN A 70 0.42 10.93 -15.20
C ASN A 70 1.93 10.93 -14.92
N GLY A 71 2.44 10.01 -14.07
CA GLY A 71 3.86 9.87 -13.75
C GLY A 71 4.50 11.07 -13.04
N SER A 72 3.71 12.10 -12.73
CA SER A 72 4.22 13.39 -12.25
C SER A 72 4.45 13.39 -10.73
N PHE A 73 3.87 12.43 -10.01
CA PHE A 73 3.98 12.31 -8.57
C PHE A 73 4.18 10.85 -8.16
N ASN A 74 5.10 10.63 -7.24
CA ASN A 74 5.24 9.37 -6.54
C ASN A 74 4.45 9.44 -5.23
N ALA A 75 3.28 8.81 -5.20
CA ALA A 75 2.47 8.70 -3.99
C ALA A 75 2.80 7.43 -3.19
N LEU A 76 3.98 6.84 -3.39
CA LEU A 76 4.48 5.70 -2.63
C LEU A 76 5.64 6.12 -1.72
N ALA A 77 5.57 5.72 -0.46
CA ALA A 77 6.62 5.93 0.53
C ALA A 77 6.90 4.65 1.33
N VAL A 78 8.16 4.45 1.71
CA VAL A 78 8.52 3.45 2.73
C VAL A 78 8.15 4.04 4.09
N VAL A 79 7.25 3.36 4.80
CA VAL A 79 6.72 3.81 6.09
C VAL A 79 7.19 2.94 7.25
N LEU A 80 7.75 1.76 6.95
CA LEU A 80 8.30 0.84 7.94
C LEU A 80 9.51 0.15 7.35
N VAL A 81 10.58 0.09 8.13
CA VAL A 81 11.73 -0.80 7.89
C VAL A 81 12.05 -1.40 9.24
N ASP A 82 12.07 -2.73 9.29
CA ASP A 82 12.49 -3.47 10.47
C ASP A 82 13.59 -4.46 10.05
N GLN A 83 14.66 -4.48 10.83
CA GLN A 83 15.80 -5.37 10.64
C GLN A 83 16.09 -6.03 11.98
N VAL A 84 16.02 -7.36 11.97
CA VAL A 84 16.31 -8.22 13.13
C VAL A 84 17.82 -8.41 13.27
#